data_AF-A0A2I1EA43-F1
#
_entry.id   AF-A0A2I1EA43-F1
#
_cell.length_a   1.000
_cell.length_b   1.000
_cell.length_c   1.000
_cell.angle_alpha   90.00
_cell.angle_beta   90.00
_cell.angle_gamma   90.00
#
_symmetry.space_group_name_H-M   'P 1'
#
loop_
_entity.id
_entity.type
_entity.pdbx_description
1 polymer ?
#
loop_
_entity_poly.entity_id
_entity_poly.type
_entity_poly.pdbx_seq_one_letter_code
_entity_poly.pdbx_strand_id
1 'polypeptide(L)'
;MIKKRTIKQQVSDDDDGIKNEPEAYRPYTVTNIKIKRTKYSTSLDPRGYIPVYEFTINDQPIMWDRENGYVHFTGIWKALGNNKADIARLVDTHPDLASTIKKVRGGFLKIQGTWMPYEKAYELCRRTCYAVREELVPLFG
;
A
#
# COMPACT_ATOMS: atom_id res chain seq x y z
N MET A 1 23.72 -21.70 19.41
CA MET A 1 23.11 -20.39 19.71
C MET A 1 21.91 -20.17 18.79
N ILE A 2 20.70 -20.19 19.34
CA ILE A 2 19.44 -20.03 18.59
C ILE A 2 19.21 -18.53 18.37
N LYS A 3 19.21 -18.06 17.13
CA LYS A 3 18.87 -16.67 16.76
C LYS A 3 17.38 -16.45 17.03
N LYS A 4 17.06 -15.73 18.12
CA LYS A 4 15.70 -15.22 18.37
C LYS A 4 15.29 -14.33 17.20
N ARG A 5 14.33 -14.77 16.39
CA ARG A 5 13.63 -13.92 15.43
C ARG A 5 12.76 -12.96 16.23
N THR A 6 13.16 -11.70 16.30
CA THR A 6 12.31 -10.62 16.84
C THR A 6 11.09 -10.48 15.94
N ILE A 7 9.93 -10.92 16.45
CA ILE A 7 8.63 -10.73 15.82
C ILE A 7 8.34 -9.23 15.86
N LYS A 8 8.36 -8.56 14.69
CA LYS A 8 7.91 -7.17 14.58
C LYS A 8 6.39 -7.16 14.70
N GLN A 9 5.92 -6.62 15.81
CA GLN A 9 4.53 -6.69 16.25
C GLN A 9 3.65 -5.73 15.43
N GLN A 10 2.58 -6.27 14.85
CA GLN A 10 1.47 -5.52 14.28
C GLN A 10 0.62 -5.00 15.44
N VAL A 11 0.45 -3.68 15.55
CA VAL A 11 -0.39 -3.07 16.59
C VAL A 11 -1.76 -2.82 15.96
N SER A 12 -2.79 -3.50 16.46
CA SER A 12 -4.19 -3.21 16.15
C SER A 12 -4.65 -2.04 17.01
N ASP A 13 -5.14 -0.98 16.38
CA ASP A 13 -5.78 0.14 17.07
C ASP A 13 -7.29 -0.09 17.04
N ASP A 14 -7.88 -0.37 18.21
CA ASP A 14 -9.32 -0.29 18.42
C ASP A 14 -9.69 1.18 18.72
N ASP A 15 -10.48 1.76 17.81
CA ASP A 15 -11.58 2.70 18.06
C ASP A 15 -11.36 4.13 18.63
N ASP A 16 -10.57 5.00 17.99
CA ASP A 16 -10.69 6.47 18.22
C ASP A 16 -10.44 7.38 16.98
N GLY A 17 -10.08 6.82 15.82
CA GLY A 17 -9.26 7.54 14.83
C GLY A 17 -9.93 8.20 13.59
N ILE A 18 -11.24 8.06 13.34
CA ILE A 18 -11.83 8.53 12.05
C ILE A 18 -11.82 10.07 11.92
N LYS A 19 -11.87 10.80 13.05
CA LYS A 19 -12.13 12.26 13.04
C LYS A 19 -11.03 13.11 12.38
N ASN A 20 -9.81 12.59 12.24
CA ASN A 20 -8.67 13.35 11.72
C ASN A 20 -8.09 12.80 10.40
N GLU A 21 -8.70 11.76 9.83
CA GLU A 21 -8.26 11.18 8.55
C GLU A 21 -8.92 11.91 7.37
N PRO A 22 -8.17 12.30 6.33
CA PRO A 22 -8.73 12.93 5.14
C PRO A 22 -9.81 12.06 4.48
N GLU A 23 -10.96 12.66 4.16
CA GLU A 23 -12.04 11.94 3.49
C GLU A 23 -11.63 11.40 2.13
N ALA A 24 -10.70 12.10 1.46
CA ALA A 24 -10.17 11.74 0.14
C ALA A 24 -9.49 10.36 0.07
N TYR A 25 -9.03 9.81 1.21
CA TYR A 25 -8.34 8.51 1.26
C TYR A 25 -9.14 7.45 2.01
N ARG A 26 -10.39 7.75 2.39
CA ARG A 26 -11.27 6.75 2.97
C ARG A 26 -11.65 5.72 1.90
N PRO A 27 -11.78 4.44 2.26
CA PRO A 27 -12.14 3.44 1.28
C PRO A 27 -13.55 3.68 0.72
N TYR A 28 -13.73 3.38 -0.56
CA TYR A 28 -15.06 3.31 -1.16
C TYR A 28 -15.83 2.12 -0.59
N THR A 29 -17.15 2.29 -0.43
CA THR A 29 -18.00 1.29 0.20
C THR A 29 -18.18 0.10 -0.72
N VAL A 30 -17.88 -1.10 -0.23
CA VAL A 30 -18.12 -2.37 -0.94
C VAL A 30 -18.68 -3.41 0.02
N THR A 31 -19.49 -4.35 -0.50
CA THR A 31 -20.16 -5.37 0.32
C THR A 31 -19.27 -6.58 0.61
N ASN A 32 -18.29 -6.85 -0.26
CA ASN A 32 -17.63 -8.17 -0.30
C ASN A 32 -16.17 -8.16 0.20
N ILE A 33 -15.60 -6.98 0.50
CA ILE A 33 -14.19 -6.85 0.91
C ILE A 33 -14.13 -6.27 2.32
N LYS A 34 -13.56 -7.04 3.25
CA LYS A 34 -13.31 -6.58 4.62
C LYS A 34 -11.98 -5.83 4.70
N ILE A 35 -12.06 -4.51 4.79
CA ILE A 35 -10.90 -3.62 4.91
C ILE A 35 -10.51 -3.50 6.38
N LYS A 36 -9.23 -3.71 6.68
CA LYS A 36 -8.66 -3.55 8.02
C LYS A 36 -7.96 -2.21 8.12
N ARG A 37 -8.00 -1.61 9.31
CA ARG A 37 -7.12 -0.51 9.69
C ARG A 37 -5.96 -1.05 10.50
N THR A 38 -4.76 -0.63 10.16
CA THR A 38 -3.57 -1.00 10.92
C THR A 38 -2.49 0.07 10.78
N LYS A 39 -1.37 -0.12 11.47
CA LYS A 39 -0.18 0.72 11.38
C LYS A 39 1.06 -0.16 11.40
N TYR A 40 2.04 0.20 10.58
CA TYR A 40 3.30 -0.52 10.49
C TYR A 40 4.46 0.38 10.86
N SER A 41 5.20 0.03 11.91
CA SER A 41 6.39 0.78 12.33
C SER A 41 7.49 0.74 11.27
N THR A 42 8.07 1.90 10.98
CA THR A 42 9.18 2.04 10.04
C THR A 42 9.97 3.31 10.35
N SER A 43 11.29 3.25 10.28
CA SER A 43 12.16 4.41 10.43
C SER A 43 12.30 5.24 9.15
N LEU A 44 11.73 4.75 8.02
CA LEU A 44 11.78 5.43 6.73
C LEU A 44 10.65 6.44 6.54
N ASP A 45 9.69 6.49 7.45
CA ASP A 45 8.65 7.50 7.48
C ASP A 45 8.93 8.46 8.65
N PRO A 46 8.86 9.80 8.47
CA PRO A 46 9.07 10.77 9.55
C PRO A 46 8.16 10.56 10.76
N ARG A 47 6.98 9.96 10.58
CA ARG A 47 6.05 9.62 11.68
C ARG A 47 6.54 8.44 12.54
N GLY A 48 7.52 7.67 12.07
CA GLY A 48 7.97 6.42 12.68
C GLY A 48 7.05 5.22 12.41
N TYR A 49 5.95 5.43 11.69
CA TYR A 49 5.00 4.41 11.26
C TYR A 49 4.27 4.84 9.98
N ILE A 50 3.65 3.88 9.30
CA ILE A 50 2.73 4.12 8.19
C ILE A 50 1.35 3.58 8.62
N PRO A 51 0.35 4.45 8.83
CA PRO A 51 -1.03 4.02 9.06
C PRO A 51 -1.66 3.62 7.72
N VAL A 52 -2.26 2.43 7.64
CA VAL A 52 -2.82 1.93 6.37
C VAL A 52 -4.25 1.44 6.51
N TYR A 53 -5.01 1.62 5.43
CA TYR A 53 -6.09 0.71 5.09
C TYR A 53 -5.48 -0.50 4.37
N GLU A 54 -5.94 -1.71 4.70
CA GLU A 54 -5.45 -2.92 4.04
C GLU A 54 -6.54 -3.96 3.77
N PHE A 55 -6.40 -4.65 2.64
CA PHE A 55 -7.12 -5.88 2.32
C PHE A 55 -6.23 -6.76 1.45
N THR A 56 -6.74 -7.86 0.92
CA THR A 56 -5.96 -8.81 0.09
C THR A 56 -6.65 -9.10 -1.22
N ILE A 57 -5.86 -9.14 -2.30
CA ILE A 57 -6.25 -9.64 -3.63
C ILE A 57 -5.20 -10.68 -4.02
N ASN A 58 -5.61 -11.89 -4.42
CA ASN A 58 -4.70 -12.97 -4.83
C ASN A 58 -3.55 -13.21 -3.84
N ASP A 59 -3.89 -13.28 -2.53
CA ASP A 59 -2.93 -13.41 -1.41
C ASP A 59 -1.88 -12.30 -1.30
N GLN A 60 -2.05 -11.20 -2.03
CA GLN A 60 -1.20 -10.03 -1.95
C GLN A 60 -1.88 -8.91 -1.17
N PRO A 61 -1.15 -8.27 -0.25
CA PRO A 61 -1.70 -7.17 0.52
C PRO A 61 -1.82 -5.93 -0.36
N ILE A 62 -3.03 -5.37 -0.40
CA ILE A 62 -3.30 -4.07 -1.01
C ILE A 62 -3.41 -3.07 0.11
N MET A 63 -2.58 -2.03 0.06
CA MET A 63 -2.45 -1.07 1.15
C MET A 63 -2.32 0.34 0.61
N TRP A 64 -2.87 1.31 1.34
CA TRP A 64 -2.61 2.72 1.11
C TRP A 64 -2.61 3.47 2.43
N ASP A 65 -1.82 4.53 2.46
CA ASP A 65 -1.64 5.40 3.62
C ASP A 65 -2.92 6.18 3.88
N ARG A 66 -3.40 6.13 5.12
CA ARG A 66 -4.66 6.79 5.52
C ARG A 66 -4.56 8.30 5.58
N GLU A 67 -3.35 8.84 5.73
CA GLU A 67 -3.14 10.26 5.98
C GLU A 67 -2.68 11.02 4.73
N ASN A 68 -1.89 10.37 3.86
CA ASN A 68 -1.30 11.03 2.69
C ASN A 68 -1.63 10.35 1.34
N GLY A 69 -2.40 9.25 1.36
CA GLY A 69 -2.87 8.58 0.15
C GLY A 69 -1.80 7.86 -0.66
N TYR A 70 -0.57 7.71 -0.17
CA TYR A 70 0.42 6.90 -0.88
C TYR A 70 -0.04 5.44 -0.95
N VAL A 71 -0.03 4.88 -2.14
CA VAL A 71 -0.46 3.52 -2.43
C VAL A 71 0.73 2.58 -2.50
N HIS A 72 0.65 1.43 -1.84
CA HIS A 72 1.64 0.35 -1.95
C HIS A 72 1.49 -0.37 -3.29
N PHE A 73 2.04 0.22 -4.35
CA PHE A 73 1.91 -0.29 -5.71
C PHE A 73 2.54 -1.67 -5.92
N THR A 74 3.57 -2.02 -5.13
CA THR A 74 4.15 -3.38 -5.18
C THR A 74 3.15 -4.46 -4.80
N GLY A 75 2.23 -4.20 -3.88
CA GLY A 75 1.15 -5.13 -3.54
C GLY A 75 0.22 -5.38 -4.74
N ILE A 76 -0.25 -4.31 -5.37
CA ILE A 76 -1.12 -4.37 -6.57
C ILE A 76 -0.40 -5.10 -7.72
N TRP A 77 0.85 -4.75 -7.98
CA TRP A 77 1.61 -5.34 -9.08
C TRP A 77 1.80 -6.85 -8.91
N LYS A 78 2.06 -7.31 -7.68
CA LYS A 78 2.14 -8.74 -7.37
C LYS A 78 0.77 -9.42 -7.45
N ALA A 79 -0.32 -8.73 -7.10
CA ALA A 79 -1.67 -9.27 -7.21
C ALA A 79 -2.05 -9.58 -8.66
N LEU A 80 -1.47 -8.87 -9.63
CA LEU A 80 -1.56 -9.16 -11.06
C LEU A 80 -0.68 -10.34 -11.53
N GLY A 81 0.12 -10.94 -10.64
CA GLY A 81 1.07 -12.00 -10.99
C GLY A 81 2.42 -11.50 -11.54
N ASN A 82 2.65 -10.18 -11.58
CA ASN A 82 3.89 -9.61 -12.09
C ASN A 82 5.03 -9.65 -11.06
N ASN A 83 6.28 -9.57 -11.54
CA ASN A 83 7.44 -9.52 -10.67
C ASN A 83 7.68 -8.09 -10.17
N LYS A 84 8.05 -7.94 -8.88
CA LYS A 84 8.42 -6.63 -8.31
C LYS A 84 9.56 -5.94 -9.05
N ALA A 85 10.45 -6.70 -9.72
CA ALA A 85 11.56 -6.15 -10.50
C ALA A 85 11.06 -5.32 -11.69
N ASP A 86 9.91 -5.67 -12.27
CA ASP A 86 9.34 -4.96 -13.41
C ASP A 86 8.92 -3.54 -13.05
N ILE A 87 8.57 -3.30 -11.78
CA ILE A 87 8.26 -1.96 -11.26
C ILE A 87 9.48 -1.05 -11.34
N ALA A 88 10.69 -1.58 -11.09
CA ALA A 88 11.91 -0.77 -11.21
C ALA A 88 12.07 -0.29 -12.65
N ARG A 89 11.92 -1.20 -13.62
CA ARG A 89 11.99 -0.86 -15.05
C ARG A 89 10.89 0.12 -15.49
N LEU A 90 9.68 -0.02 -14.95
CA LEU A 90 8.58 0.92 -15.20
C LEU A 90 8.91 2.33 -14.70
N VAL A 91 9.50 2.43 -13.51
CA VAL A 91 9.92 3.71 -12.91
C VAL A 91 11.09 4.32 -13.68
N ASP A 92 12.07 3.53 -14.08
CA ASP A 92 13.26 4.02 -14.80
C ASP A 92 12.91 4.61 -16.17
N THR A 93 11.81 4.16 -16.77
CA THR A 93 11.30 4.69 -18.05
C THR A 93 10.42 5.93 -17.89
N HIS A 94 10.05 6.31 -16.66
CA HIS A 94 9.18 7.46 -16.35
C HIS A 94 9.83 8.35 -15.28
N PRO A 95 10.74 9.28 -15.66
CA PRO A 95 11.48 10.12 -14.72
C PRO A 95 10.58 10.97 -13.81
N ASP A 96 9.42 11.38 -14.32
CA ASP A 96 8.38 12.10 -13.57
C ASP A 96 7.86 11.24 -12.41
N LEU A 97 7.63 9.94 -12.64
CA LEU A 97 7.24 8.99 -11.61
C LEU A 97 8.36 8.80 -10.59
N ALA A 98 9.61 8.65 -11.04
CA ALA A 98 10.75 8.42 -10.16
C ALA A 98 10.93 9.50 -9.08
N SER A 99 10.59 10.75 -9.40
CA SER A 99 10.70 11.88 -8.45
C SER A 99 9.67 11.87 -7.31
N THR A 100 8.53 11.16 -7.48
CA THR A 100 7.40 11.22 -6.54
C THR A 100 7.22 9.95 -5.71
N ILE A 101 7.83 8.84 -6.12
CA ILE A 101 7.73 7.56 -5.41
C ILE A 101 8.59 7.51 -4.15
N LYS A 102 8.13 6.73 -3.17
CA LYS A 102 8.88 6.37 -1.97
C LYS A 102 9.24 4.89 -2.01
N LYS A 103 10.50 4.56 -1.73
CA LYS A 103 10.97 3.16 -1.64
C LYS A 103 11.13 2.78 -0.17
N VAL A 104 10.25 1.92 0.34
CA VAL A 104 10.38 1.36 1.69
C VAL A 104 11.24 0.11 1.63
N ARG A 105 12.38 0.13 2.32
CA ARG A 105 13.38 -0.96 2.38
C ARG A 105 13.70 -1.30 3.84
N GLY A 106 13.97 -2.57 4.12
CA GLY A 106 14.13 -3.02 5.50
C GLY A 106 12.83 -2.90 6.30
N GLY A 107 12.85 -3.20 7.59
CA GLY A 107 11.61 -3.13 8.38
C GLY A 107 10.69 -4.35 8.20
N PHE A 108 9.38 -4.13 8.35
CA PHE A 108 8.35 -5.15 8.21
C PHE A 108 8.16 -5.52 6.73
N LEU A 109 8.23 -6.81 6.40
CA LEU A 109 8.28 -7.28 5.00
C LEU A 109 7.06 -6.86 4.17
N LYS A 110 5.87 -6.83 4.78
CA LYS A 110 4.61 -6.57 4.08
C LYS A 110 4.60 -5.19 3.40
N ILE A 111 5.13 -4.16 4.07
CA ILE A 111 5.15 -2.77 3.58
C ILE A 111 6.34 -2.43 2.69
N GLN A 112 7.27 -3.38 2.48
CA GLN A 112 8.44 -3.11 1.63
C GLN A 112 8.05 -2.99 0.15
N GLY A 113 8.75 -2.13 -0.57
CA GLY A 113 8.56 -1.94 -2.00
C GLY A 113 8.32 -0.48 -2.37
N THR A 114 7.63 -0.31 -3.49
CA THR A 114 7.34 1.00 -4.09
C THR A 114 5.99 1.49 -3.60
N TRP A 115 6.02 2.68 -2.99
CA TRP A 115 4.86 3.47 -2.65
C TRP A 115 4.79 4.66 -3.60
N MET A 116 3.62 5.00 -4.11
CA MET A 116 3.45 6.09 -5.06
C MET A 116 2.21 6.93 -4.71
N PRO A 117 2.16 8.21 -5.13
CA PRO A 117 0.99 9.05 -4.91
C PRO A 117 -0.28 8.40 -5.49
N TYR A 118 -1.42 8.62 -4.83
CA TYR A 118 -2.72 8.09 -5.23
C TYR A 118 -3.01 8.27 -6.72
N GLU A 119 -2.92 9.50 -7.23
CA GLU A 119 -3.23 9.83 -8.63
C GLU A 119 -2.37 9.04 -9.61
N LYS A 120 -1.08 8.86 -9.29
CA LYS A 120 -0.17 8.09 -10.14
C LYS A 120 -0.44 6.60 -10.09
N ALA A 121 -0.81 6.08 -8.92
CA ALA A 121 -1.27 4.70 -8.82
C ALA A 121 -2.55 4.48 -9.64
N TYR A 122 -3.51 5.39 -9.53
CA TYR A 122 -4.77 5.32 -10.26
C TYR A 122 -4.56 5.37 -11.77
N GLU A 123 -3.78 6.33 -12.28
CA GLU A 123 -3.47 6.49 -13.71
C GLU A 123 -2.84 5.22 -14.30
N LEU A 124 -1.91 4.58 -13.57
CA LEU A 124 -1.29 3.33 -13.99
C LEU A 124 -2.29 2.17 -13.93
N CYS A 125 -3.00 2.01 -12.81
CA CYS A 125 -3.95 0.91 -12.62
C CYS A 125 -5.08 0.93 -13.64
N ARG A 126 -5.53 2.11 -14.06
CA ARG A 126 -6.55 2.26 -15.11
C ARG A 126 -6.12 1.64 -16.44
N ARG A 127 -4.81 1.54 -16.71
CA ARG A 127 -4.25 0.97 -17.94
C ARG A 127 -3.83 -0.49 -17.78
N THR A 128 -3.36 -0.87 -16.58
CA THR A 128 -2.68 -2.16 -16.38
C THR A 128 -3.45 -3.16 -15.50
N CYS A 129 -4.41 -2.70 -14.70
CA CYS A 129 -5.04 -3.52 -13.65
C CYS A 129 -6.43 -4.04 -14.03
N TYR A 130 -6.74 -4.19 -15.33
CA TYR A 130 -8.06 -4.63 -15.79
C TYR A 130 -8.51 -5.95 -15.13
N ALA A 131 -7.59 -6.88 -14.90
CA ALA A 131 -7.88 -8.20 -14.34
C ALA A 131 -8.36 -8.19 -12.87
N VAL A 132 -8.05 -7.14 -12.10
CA VAL A 132 -8.42 -7.00 -10.67
C VAL A 132 -9.15 -5.69 -10.38
N ARG A 133 -9.73 -5.08 -11.43
CA ARG A 133 -10.29 -3.72 -11.37
C ARG A 133 -11.46 -3.60 -10.39
N GLU A 134 -12.27 -4.65 -10.27
CA GLU A 134 -13.46 -4.67 -9.42
C GLU A 134 -13.06 -4.76 -7.95
N GLU A 135 -11.99 -5.50 -7.66
CA GLU A 135 -11.43 -5.65 -6.33
C GLU A 135 -10.65 -4.41 -5.87
N LEU A 136 -10.23 -3.56 -6.80
CA LEU A 136 -9.56 -2.28 -6.51
C LEU A 136 -10.53 -1.12 -6.26
N VAL A 137 -11.84 -1.29 -6.46
CA VAL A 137 -12.88 -0.29 -6.17
C VAL A 137 -12.73 0.33 -4.77
N PRO A 138 -12.46 -0.41 -3.68
CA PRO A 138 -12.34 0.20 -2.36
C PRO A 138 -11.22 1.23 -2.26
N LEU A 139 -10.19 1.11 -3.09
CA LEU A 139 -9.08 2.06 -3.15
C LEU A 139 -9.37 3.19 -4.15
N PHE A 140 -9.84 2.85 -5.35
CA PHE A 140 -9.87 3.79 -6.49
C PHE A 140 -11.24 4.35 -6.87
N GLY A 141 -12.33 3.77 -6.36
CA GLY A 141 -13.69 4.08 -6.79
C GLY A 141 -14.12 3.27 -8.00
#